data_AF-L8DU58-F1
#
_entry.id   AF-L8DU58-F1
#
_cell.length_a   1.000
_cell.length_b   1.000
_cell.length_c   1.000
_cell.angle_alpha   90.00
_cell.angle_beta   90.00
_cell.angle_gamma   90.00
#
_symmetry.space_group_name_H-M   'P 1'
#
loop_
_entity.id
_entity.type
_entity.pdbx_description
1 polymer ?
#
loop_
_entity_poly.entity_id
_entity_poly.type
_entity_poly.pdbx_seq_one_letter_code
_entity_poly.pdbx_strand_id
1 'polypeptide(L)'
;MAVTRTESHQCDWQSTLFDDCALPGCGAPVVTPGDVCQSCRVAFGAMLTVRTDGPDLDPEQVRADLAARDASTREQYRAQAATVAAAQEVSPRKRNQICWLCDERRTCTSTGGRWECTDCQSLPS
;
A
#
# COMPACT_ATOMS: atom_id res chain seq x y z
N MET A 1 -16.76 -5.36 -43.83
CA MET A 1 -17.29 -6.28 -42.81
C MET A 1 -16.89 -5.71 -41.45
N ALA A 2 -17.81 -5.00 -40.78
CA ALA A 2 -17.57 -4.43 -39.46
C ALA A 2 -18.38 -5.23 -38.45
N VAL A 3 -17.70 -5.92 -37.55
CA VAL A 3 -18.32 -6.64 -36.43
C VAL A 3 -18.65 -5.58 -35.38
N THR A 4 -19.94 -5.24 -35.25
CA THR A 4 -20.42 -4.41 -34.15
C THR A 4 -20.37 -5.24 -32.88
N ARG A 5 -19.48 -4.87 -31.96
CA ARG A 5 -19.48 -5.36 -30.57
C ARG A 5 -20.80 -4.92 -29.93
N THR A 6 -21.72 -5.86 -29.76
CA THR A 6 -22.88 -5.66 -28.89
C THR A 6 -22.36 -5.61 -27.46
N GLU A 7 -22.00 -4.41 -26.99
CA GLU A 7 -21.92 -4.12 -25.57
C GLU A 7 -23.34 -4.21 -25.02
N SER A 8 -23.67 -5.36 -24.46
CA SER A 8 -24.77 -5.48 -23.51
C SER A 8 -24.46 -4.56 -22.34
N HIS A 9 -24.93 -3.32 -22.42
CA HIS A 9 -25.25 -2.47 -21.29
C HIS A 9 -26.25 -3.23 -20.41
N GLN A 10 -25.75 -4.13 -19.56
CA GLN A 10 -26.50 -4.55 -18.38
C GLN A 10 -26.70 -3.30 -17.54
N CYS A 11 -27.96 -2.95 -17.37
CA CYS A 11 -28.38 -1.68 -16.82
C CYS A 11 -27.90 -1.50 -15.36
N ASP A 12 -27.34 -0.33 -15.11
CA ASP A 12 -26.74 0.18 -13.86
C ASP A 12 -27.67 0.17 -12.62
N TRP A 13 -28.95 -0.17 -12.77
CA TRP A 13 -29.93 -0.13 -11.69
C TRP A 13 -30.00 -1.42 -10.86
N GLN A 14 -29.42 -2.54 -11.31
CA GLN A 14 -29.31 -3.75 -10.49
C GLN A 14 -28.27 -3.61 -9.38
N SER A 15 -27.37 -2.63 -9.49
CA SER A 15 -26.26 -2.37 -8.56
C SER A 15 -26.68 -1.82 -7.19
N THR A 16 -27.98 -1.58 -6.96
CA THR A 16 -28.50 -1.05 -5.68
C THR A 16 -29.36 -2.03 -4.89
N LEU A 17 -29.62 -3.23 -5.43
CA LEU A 17 -30.49 -4.24 -4.77
C LEU A 17 -29.70 -5.30 -3.99
N PHE A 18 -28.43 -5.49 -4.33
CA PHE A 18 -27.57 -6.52 -3.74
C PHE A 18 -26.19 -5.94 -3.45
N ASP A 19 -25.61 -6.37 -2.34
CA ASP A 19 -24.22 -6.11 -2.00
C ASP A 19 -23.32 -7.27 -2.45
N ASP A 20 -22.01 -7.03 -2.45
CA ASP A 20 -21.03 -8.10 -2.64
C ASP A 20 -20.87 -8.94 -1.37
N CYS A 21 -20.59 -10.24 -1.57
CA CYS A 21 -20.21 -11.16 -0.50
C CYS A 21 -19.07 -10.56 0.36
N ALA A 22 -19.22 -10.64 1.68
CA ALA A 22 -18.26 -10.08 2.63
C ALA A 22 -16.86 -10.74 2.60
N LEU A 23 -16.70 -11.89 1.94
CA LEU A 23 -15.38 -12.50 1.79
C LEU A 23 -14.56 -11.79 0.70
N PRO A 24 -13.34 -11.31 1.02
CA PRO A 24 -12.48 -10.65 0.04
C PRO A 24 -12.24 -11.52 -1.19
N GLY A 25 -12.46 -10.94 -2.37
CA GLY A 25 -12.28 -11.61 -3.66
C GLY A 25 -13.48 -12.42 -4.16
N CYS A 26 -14.59 -12.47 -3.41
CA CYS A 26 -15.85 -13.05 -3.87
C CYS A 26 -16.84 -11.96 -4.31
N GLY A 27 -17.20 -11.93 -5.59
CA GLY A 27 -18.22 -10.99 -6.13
C GLY A 27 -19.62 -11.61 -6.24
N ALA A 28 -19.93 -12.64 -5.44
CA ALA A 28 -21.26 -13.24 -5.45
C ALA A 28 -22.24 -12.31 -4.73
N PRO A 29 -23.42 -12.01 -5.31
CA PRO A 29 -24.36 -11.08 -4.72
C PRO A 29 -24.99 -11.64 -3.43
N VAL A 30 -25.18 -10.77 -2.44
CA VAL A 30 -25.88 -11.03 -1.19
C VAL A 30 -26.95 -9.96 -0.93
N VAL A 31 -27.99 -10.32 -0.18
CA VAL A 31 -29.13 -9.42 0.09
C VAL A 31 -28.85 -8.46 1.24
N THR A 32 -28.03 -8.89 2.19
CA THR A 32 -27.73 -8.12 3.39
C THR A 32 -26.25 -7.73 3.37
N PRO A 33 -25.90 -6.44 3.50
CA PRO A 33 -24.50 -6.03 3.56
C PRO A 33 -23.79 -6.75 4.71
N GLY A 34 -22.61 -7.30 4.43
CA GLY A 34 -21.84 -8.08 5.40
C GLY A 34 -22.16 -9.59 5.42
N ASP A 35 -23.13 -10.06 4.63
CA ASP A 35 -23.38 -11.49 4.49
C ASP A 35 -22.31 -12.21 3.66
N VAL A 36 -22.12 -13.49 3.96
CA VAL A 36 -21.31 -14.42 3.15
C VAL A 36 -22.23 -15.26 2.28
N CYS A 37 -21.93 -15.39 0.98
CA CYS A 37 -22.75 -16.20 0.07
C CYS A 37 -22.72 -17.71 0.40
N GLN A 38 -23.71 -18.46 -0.08
CA GLN A 38 -23.88 -19.87 0.29
C GLN A 38 -22.68 -20.75 -0.08
N SER A 39 -22.06 -20.52 -1.23
CA SER A 39 -20.88 -21.30 -1.66
C SER A 39 -19.70 -21.10 -0.72
N CYS A 40 -19.45 -19.85 -0.30
CA CYS A 40 -18.43 -19.51 0.67
C CYS A 40 -18.76 -20.06 2.07
N ARG A 41 -20.03 -20.02 2.50
CA ARG A 41 -20.46 -20.65 3.76
C ARG A 41 -20.16 -22.15 3.77
N VAL A 42 -20.42 -22.85 2.67
CA VAL A 42 -20.12 -24.29 2.55
C VAL A 42 -18.62 -24.55 2.50
N ALA A 43 -17.87 -23.77 1.73
CA ALA A 43 -16.44 -23.97 1.54
C ALA A 43 -15.62 -23.70 2.82
N PHE A 44 -15.97 -22.64 3.54
CA PHE A 44 -15.22 -22.21 4.72
C PHE A 44 -15.84 -22.69 6.04
N GLY A 45 -17.14 -22.96 6.08
CA GLY A 45 -17.83 -23.62 7.20
C GLY A 45 -17.42 -23.08 8.57
N ALA A 46 -16.83 -23.94 9.40
CA ALA A 46 -16.37 -23.62 10.75
C ALA A 46 -15.22 -22.61 10.82
N MET A 47 -14.54 -22.30 9.71
CA MET A 47 -13.53 -21.25 9.64
C MET A 47 -14.16 -19.85 9.57
N LEU A 48 -15.45 -19.74 9.26
CA LEU A 48 -16.17 -18.47 9.31
C LEU A 48 -16.68 -18.22 10.74
N THR A 49 -16.22 -17.13 11.34
CA THR A 49 -16.78 -16.62 12.58
C THR A 49 -17.70 -15.47 12.27
N VAL A 50 -19.02 -15.70 12.35
CA VAL A 50 -20.00 -14.61 12.27
C VAL A 50 -19.97 -13.86 13.60
N ARG A 51 -19.53 -12.60 13.58
CA ARG A 51 -19.60 -11.74 14.75
C ARG A 51 -20.98 -11.09 14.80
N THR A 52 -21.83 -11.61 15.66
CA THR A 52 -23.19 -11.07 15.89
C THR A 52 -23.25 -10.06 17.03
N ASP A 53 -22.13 -9.86 17.74
CA ASP A 53 -21.99 -9.08 18.97
C ASP A 53 -21.04 -7.88 18.81
N GLY A 54 -20.81 -7.43 17.58
CA GLY A 54 -20.07 -6.19 17.33
C GLY A 54 -20.90 -4.97 17.74
N PRO A 55 -20.27 -3.87 18.21
CA PRO A 55 -20.98 -2.60 18.27
C PRO A 55 -21.46 -2.24 16.87
N ASP A 56 -22.70 -1.76 16.75
CA ASP A 56 -23.14 -1.06 15.55
C ASP A 56 -22.26 0.18 15.41
N LEU A 57 -21.26 0.08 14.54
CA LEU A 57 -20.34 1.18 14.29
C LEU A 57 -20.99 2.11 13.28
N ASP A 58 -21.20 3.36 13.69
CA ASP A 58 -21.61 4.43 12.79
C ASP A 58 -20.57 4.55 11.65
N PRO A 59 -20.99 4.43 10.37
CA PRO A 59 -20.09 4.57 9.23
C PRO A 59 -19.31 5.89 9.21
N GLU A 60 -19.88 6.97 9.76
CA GLU A 60 -19.18 8.25 9.88
C GLU A 60 -18.06 8.18 10.91
N GLN A 61 -18.31 7.54 12.06
CA GLN A 61 -17.31 7.31 13.09
C GLN A 61 -16.14 6.45 12.58
N VAL A 62 -16.43 5.37 11.86
CA VAL A 62 -15.38 4.51 11.27
C VAL A 62 -14.51 5.32 10.31
N ARG A 63 -15.13 6.16 9.48
CA ARG A 63 -14.39 7.03 8.54
C ARG A 63 -13.50 8.03 9.28
N ALA A 64 -14.00 8.64 10.35
CA ALA A 64 -13.25 9.57 11.17
C ALA A 64 -12.04 8.89 11.84
N ASP A 65 -12.23 7.70 12.40
CA ASP A 65 -11.16 6.92 13.05
C ASP A 65 -10.07 6.51 12.07
N LEU A 66 -10.45 6.04 10.87
CA LEU A 66 -9.49 5.72 9.81
C LEU A 66 -8.72 6.96 9.36
N ALA A 67 -9.40 8.09 9.16
CA ALA A 67 -8.76 9.34 8.77
C ALA A 67 -7.75 9.83 9.83
N ALA A 68 -8.10 9.72 11.11
CA ALA A 68 -7.21 10.08 12.22
C ALA A 68 -5.97 9.18 12.26
N ARG A 69 -6.15 7.86 12.12
CA ARG A 69 -5.05 6.89 12.05
C ARG A 69 -4.12 7.16 10.88
N ASP A 70 -4.68 7.44 9.70
CA ASP A 70 -3.91 7.71 8.50
C ASP A 70 -3.16 9.06 8.58
N ALA A 71 -3.75 10.07 9.24
CA ALA A 71 -3.06 11.32 9.54
C ALA A 71 -1.86 11.11 10.49
N SER A 72 -2.06 10.35 11.58
CA SER A 72 -1.00 9.99 12.52
C SER A 72 0.14 9.23 11.84
N THR A 73 -0.20 8.25 11.01
CA THR A 73 0.78 7.46 10.24
C THR A 73 1.60 8.37 9.33
N ARG A 74 0.96 9.27 8.58
CA ARG A 74 1.65 10.23 7.70
C ARG A 74 2.59 11.16 8.46
N GLU A 75 2.22 11.61 9.66
CA GLU A 75 3.07 12.44 10.51
C GLU A 75 4.31 11.67 10.97
N GLN A 76 4.14 10.43 11.45
CA GLN A 76 5.25 9.58 11.87
C GLN A 76 6.24 9.32 10.73
N TYR A 77 5.75 9.01 9.52
CA TYR A 77 6.63 8.84 8.36
C TYR A 77 7.37 10.12 7.98
N ARG A 78 6.74 11.31 8.12
CA ARG A 78 7.42 12.60 7.92
C ARG A 78 8.54 12.82 8.92
N ALA A 79 8.29 12.57 10.21
CA ALA A 79 9.30 12.69 11.26
C ALA A 79 10.47 11.71 11.07
N GLN A 80 10.17 10.47 10.67
CA GLN A 80 11.19 9.47 10.35
C GLN A 80 12.04 9.89 9.14
N ALA A 81 11.42 10.39 8.08
CA ALA A 81 12.12 10.88 6.89
C ALA A 81 13.05 12.05 7.22
N ALA A 82 12.59 13.01 8.05
CA ALA A 82 13.43 14.11 8.52
C ALA A 82 14.63 13.62 9.34
N THR A 83 14.43 12.63 10.21
CA THR A 83 15.52 12.02 11.00
C THR A 83 16.55 11.34 10.11
N VAL A 84 16.10 10.59 9.10
CA VAL A 84 16.99 9.95 8.12
C VAL A 84 17.74 11.00 7.30
N ALA A 85 17.08 12.07 6.86
CA ALA A 85 17.72 13.16 6.13
C ALA A 85 18.81 13.83 6.97
N ALA A 86 18.52 14.16 8.24
CA ALA A 86 19.52 14.73 9.16
C ALA A 86 20.72 13.77 9.37
N ALA A 87 20.49 12.48 9.58
CA ALA A 87 21.56 11.50 9.70
C ALA A 87 22.42 11.39 8.42
N GLN A 88 21.80 11.58 7.26
CA GLN A 88 22.48 11.61 5.97
C GLN A 88 23.32 12.86 5.74
N GLU A 89 22.95 14.00 6.31
CA GLU A 89 23.74 15.24 6.28
C GLU A 89 24.97 15.17 7.19
N VAL A 90 24.86 14.50 8.34
CA VAL A 90 25.94 14.43 9.35
C VAL A 90 27.13 13.58 8.91
N SER A 91 26.92 12.53 8.10
CA SER A 91 28.03 11.70 7.60
C SER A 91 28.22 11.86 6.10
N PRO A 92 29.29 12.54 5.65
CA PRO A 92 29.66 12.55 4.24
C PRO A 92 30.13 11.17 3.77
N ARG A 93 30.24 10.15 4.64
CA ARG A 93 30.65 8.77 4.30
C ARG A 93 29.47 7.80 4.41
N LYS A 94 29.16 7.06 3.34
CA LYS A 94 28.05 6.09 3.30
C LYS A 94 28.46 4.77 2.64
N ARG A 95 27.86 3.66 3.09
CA ARG A 95 28.02 2.32 2.49
C ARG A 95 27.10 2.14 1.27
N ASN A 96 27.42 1.15 0.43
CA ASN A 96 26.66 0.73 -0.75
C ASN A 96 26.30 1.88 -1.72
N GLN A 97 27.15 2.89 -1.81
CA GLN A 97 27.01 3.96 -2.81
C GLN A 97 27.73 3.54 -4.09
N ILE A 98 27.17 3.93 -5.25
CA ILE A 98 27.82 3.71 -6.54
C ILE A 98 28.91 4.78 -6.71
N CYS A 99 30.15 4.34 -6.85
CA CYS A 99 31.26 5.26 -7.08
C CYS A 99 31.17 5.85 -8.49
N TRP A 100 31.24 7.18 -8.61
CA TRP A 100 31.15 7.84 -9.91
C TRP A 100 32.34 7.56 -10.84
N LEU A 101 33.47 7.10 -10.28
CA LEU A 101 34.71 6.84 -11.01
C LEU A 101 34.81 5.38 -11.51
N CYS A 102 34.42 4.40 -10.68
CA CYS A 102 34.52 2.98 -11.01
C CYS A 102 33.18 2.24 -11.20
N ASP A 103 32.04 2.91 -11.01
CA ASP A 103 30.68 2.37 -11.12
C ASP A 103 30.36 1.19 -10.17
N GLU A 104 31.24 0.89 -9.22
CA GLU A 104 31.04 -0.17 -8.24
C GLU A 104 30.32 0.34 -6.97
N ARG A 105 29.54 -0.55 -6.33
CA ARG A 105 28.94 -0.29 -5.02
C ARG A 105 29.98 -0.47 -3.91
N ARG A 106 30.40 0.63 -3.29
CA ARG A 106 31.41 0.64 -2.21
C ARG A 106 30.98 1.51 -1.04
N THR A 107 31.85 1.59 -0.03
CA THR A 107 31.77 2.66 0.98
C THR A 107 32.44 3.90 0.40
N CYS A 108 31.66 4.96 0.19
CA CYS A 108 32.10 6.17 -0.49
C CYS A 108 31.94 7.41 0.39
N THR A 109 32.72 8.45 0.08
CA THR A 109 32.56 9.80 0.63
C THR A 109 31.90 10.70 -0.43
N SER A 110 31.00 11.59 -0.01
CA SER A 110 30.40 12.60 -0.88
C SER A 110 31.36 13.76 -1.05
N THR A 111 31.84 13.97 -2.27
CA THR A 111 32.76 15.06 -2.65
C THR A 111 32.11 15.82 -3.80
N GLY A 112 31.77 17.10 -3.61
CA GLY A 112 31.18 17.94 -4.67
C GLY A 112 29.87 17.40 -5.26
N GLY A 113 29.06 16.69 -4.45
CA GLY A 113 27.79 16.09 -4.90
C GLY A 113 27.93 14.74 -5.61
N ARG A 114 29.13 14.15 -5.67
CA ARG A 114 29.40 12.82 -6.22
C ARG A 114 29.95 11.88 -5.16
N TRP A 115 29.70 10.58 -5.30
CA TRP A 115 30.20 9.57 -4.38
C TRP A 115 31.50 8.95 -4.86
N GLU A 116 32.56 9.08 -4.07
CA GLU A 116 33.89 8.57 -4.41
C GLU A 116 34.36 7.54 -3.39
N CYS A 117 34.78 6.35 -3.83
CA CYS A 117 35.26 5.31 -2.93
C CYS A 117 36.67 5.65 -2.40
N THR A 118 37.11 5.00 -1.32
CA THR A 118 38.43 5.25 -0.74
C THR A 118 39.57 5.00 -1.73
N ASP A 119 39.43 3.99 -2.60
CA ASP A 119 40.47 3.66 -3.59
C ASP A 119 40.56 4.74 -4.68
N CYS A 120 39.42 5.20 -5.20
CA CYS A 120 39.37 6.25 -6.22
C CYS A 120 39.84 7.62 -5.70
N GLN A 121 39.55 7.95 -4.42
CA GLN A 121 40.05 9.17 -3.77
C GLN A 121 41.58 9.22 -3.67
N SER A 122 42.26 8.07 -3.72
CA SER A 122 43.72 7.99 -3.64
C SER A 122 44.43 8.16 -4.99
N LEU A 123 43.67 8.28 -6.10
CA LEU A 123 44.23 8.46 -7.43
C LEU A 123 44.70 9.91 -7.64
N PRO A 124 45.84 10.13 -8.31
CA PRO A 124 46.27 11.47 -8.70
C PRO A 124 45.29 12.09 -9.70
N SER A 125 45.01 13.39 -9.55
CA SER A 125 44.15 14.19 -10.44
C SER A 125 44.75 14.43 -11.82
#